data_AF-A0AAD7BT17-F1
#
_entry.id   AF-A0AAD7BT17-F1
#
_cell.length_a   1.000
_cell.length_b   1.000
_cell.length_c   1.000
_cell.angle_alpha   90.00
_cell.angle_beta   90.00
_cell.angle_gamma   90.00
#
_symmetry.space_group_name_H-M   'P 1'
#
loop_
_entity.id
_entity.type
_entity.pdbx_description
1 polymer ?
#
loop_
_entity_poly.entity_id
_entity_poly.type
_entity_poly.pdbx_seq_one_letter_code
_entity_poly.pdbx_strand_id
1 'polypeptide(L)'
;MSTTSARTPSTTGCSKMQRTLPLWALPLFSRNQAYRRQVVRTFDQKACRALLHFVTSCNRAPLMGFKHLSPAFTIQDMGDTEEHLPGSAACNNILLLPRYKDEGILKNKLLAVIMPESGF
;
A
#
# COMPACT_ATOMS: atom_id res chain seq x y z
N MET A 1 -44.40 18.35 52.26
CA MET A 1 -43.84 16.99 52.09
C MET A 1 -43.58 16.81 50.59
N SER A 2 -42.46 17.37 50.09
CA SER A 2 -41.18 16.66 49.78
C SER A 2 -41.31 15.77 48.53
N THR A 3 -41.03 16.29 47.32
CA THR A 3 -39.76 16.18 46.56
C THR A 3 -39.20 14.76 46.39
N THR A 4 -39.02 14.32 45.12
CA THR A 4 -37.93 13.48 44.55
C THR A 4 -38.45 12.84 43.24
N SER A 5 -38.11 13.33 42.05
CA SER A 5 -36.91 13.04 41.23
C SER A 5 -36.70 11.57 40.86
N ALA A 6 -37.09 11.19 39.64
CA ALA A 6 -36.63 9.99 38.93
C ALA A 6 -36.19 10.46 37.54
N ARG A 7 -34.92 10.82 37.33
CA ARG A 7 -33.74 9.97 37.07
C ARG A 7 -33.97 9.02 35.88
N THR A 8 -33.31 9.39 34.79
CA THR A 8 -33.20 8.73 33.50
C THR A 8 -32.70 7.28 33.60
N PRO A 9 -33.23 6.35 32.79
CA PRO A 9 -32.53 5.09 32.52
C PRO A 9 -31.46 5.33 31.46
N SER A 10 -30.22 5.17 31.90
CA SER A 10 -29.00 5.06 31.11
C SER A 10 -29.11 3.98 30.04
N THR A 11 -29.03 4.38 28.78
CA THR A 11 -28.87 3.52 27.61
C THR A 11 -27.64 2.65 27.81
N THR A 12 -27.90 1.41 28.19
CA THR A 12 -26.89 0.38 28.40
C THR A 12 -26.55 -0.21 27.03
N GLY A 13 -25.26 -0.21 26.69
CA GLY A 13 -24.69 -1.24 25.81
C GLY A 13 -24.77 -1.03 24.30
N CYS A 14 -24.60 0.19 23.79
CA CYS A 14 -24.36 0.41 22.35
C CYS A 14 -23.45 1.61 22.14
N SER A 15 -22.13 1.43 22.27
CA SER A 15 -21.09 2.37 21.78
C SER A 15 -19.65 1.97 22.16
N LYS A 16 -19.46 0.92 22.96
CA LYS A 16 -18.10 0.42 23.31
C LYS A 16 -17.71 -0.82 22.51
N MET A 17 -17.85 -0.73 21.19
CA MET A 17 -17.18 -1.61 20.22
C MET A 17 -16.48 -0.75 19.16
N GLN A 18 -15.72 0.23 19.64
CA GLN A 18 -14.66 0.88 18.88
C GLN A 18 -13.36 0.67 19.67
N ARG A 19 -12.96 -0.60 19.75
CA ARG A 19 -11.62 -0.98 20.18
C ARG A 19 -11.02 -1.82 19.08
N THR A 20 -10.16 -1.15 18.32
CA THR A 20 -8.92 -1.73 17.79
C THR A 20 -9.10 -3.01 17.00
N LEU A 21 -9.79 -2.91 15.86
CA LEU A 21 -9.37 -3.73 14.73
C LEU A 21 -8.06 -3.11 14.23
N PRO A 22 -6.91 -3.81 14.29
CA PRO A 22 -5.70 -3.29 13.70
C PRO A 22 -5.94 -3.14 12.20
N LEU A 23 -5.38 -2.10 11.58
CA LEU A 23 -5.58 -1.76 10.16
C LEU A 23 -5.28 -2.90 9.15
N TRP A 24 -4.71 -4.03 9.61
CA TRP A 24 -4.49 -5.24 8.82
C TRP A 24 -5.63 -6.29 8.90
N ALA A 25 -6.63 -6.13 9.77
CA ALA A 25 -7.71 -7.09 10.01
C ALA A 25 -8.99 -6.87 9.15
N LEU A 26 -8.96 -5.95 8.18
CA LEU A 26 -9.99 -5.91 7.14
C LEU A 26 -9.80 -7.12 6.21
N PRO A 27 -10.88 -7.80 5.77
CA PRO A 27 -10.84 -8.88 4.78
C PRO A 27 -10.58 -8.33 3.36
N LEU A 28 -9.71 -7.33 3.26
CA LEU A 28 -9.33 -6.64 2.03
C LEU A 28 -8.05 -7.23 1.43
N PHE A 29 -7.83 -8.54 1.60
CA PHE A 29 -6.92 -9.29 0.72
C PHE A 29 -7.60 -9.40 -0.65
N SER A 30 -7.69 -8.25 -1.30
CA SER A 30 -8.31 -8.06 -2.59
C SER A 30 -7.58 -8.95 -3.59
N ARG A 31 -8.32 -9.73 -4.38
CA ARG A 31 -7.82 -10.62 -5.45
C ARG A 31 -6.81 -9.93 -6.39
N ASN A 32 -6.79 -8.59 -6.38
CA ASN A 32 -5.91 -7.72 -7.15
C ASN A 32 -4.43 -7.69 -6.68
N GLN A 33 -4.06 -8.39 -5.60
CA GLN A 33 -2.65 -8.45 -5.18
C GLN A 33 -1.79 -9.41 -6.02
N ALA A 34 -2.41 -10.40 -6.69
CA ALA A 34 -1.70 -11.43 -7.43
C ALA A 34 -1.00 -10.87 -8.68
N TYR A 35 -1.71 -10.09 -9.51
CA TYR A 35 -1.15 -9.57 -10.75
C TYR A 35 -0.05 -8.53 -10.51
N ARG A 36 -0.09 -7.76 -9.41
CA ARG A 36 0.99 -6.81 -9.05
C ARG A 36 2.35 -7.48 -8.93
N ARG A 37 2.40 -8.63 -8.25
CA ARG A 37 3.63 -9.42 -8.14
C ARG A 37 4.03 -10.00 -9.48
N GLN A 38 3.06 -10.41 -10.29
CA GLN A 38 3.31 -10.94 -11.63
C GLN A 38 3.95 -9.88 -12.54
N VAL A 39 3.43 -8.65 -12.55
CA VAL A 39 4.00 -7.53 -13.33
C VAL A 39 5.47 -7.31 -12.97
N VAL A 40 5.77 -7.22 -11.67
CA VAL A 40 7.16 -7.03 -11.20
C VAL A 40 8.06 -8.19 -11.62
N ARG A 41 7.54 -9.42 -11.72
CA ARG A 41 8.29 -10.58 -12.22
C ARG A 41 8.54 -10.54 -13.73
N THR A 42 7.73 -9.80 -14.50
CA THR A 42 7.96 -9.62 -15.95
C THR A 42 8.98 -8.54 -16.29
N PHE A 43 9.56 -7.88 -15.27
CA PHE A 43 10.51 -6.78 -15.47
C PHE A 43 11.91 -7.26 -15.80
N ASP A 44 12.54 -6.55 -16.73
CA ASP A 44 13.96 -6.72 -17.06
C ASP A 44 14.86 -6.29 -15.88
N GLN A 45 16.13 -6.67 -15.90
CA GLN A 45 17.09 -6.32 -14.86
C GLN A 45 17.24 -4.80 -14.67
N LYS A 46 17.17 -4.02 -15.77
CA LYS A 46 17.17 -2.56 -15.69
C LYS A 46 15.94 -2.05 -14.92
N ALA A 47 14.76 -2.61 -15.19
CA ALA A 47 13.51 -2.20 -14.55
C ALA A 47 13.46 -2.62 -13.09
N CYS A 48 13.96 -3.81 -12.76
CA CYS A 48 14.12 -4.26 -11.38
C CYS A 48 15.03 -3.32 -10.59
N ARG A 49 16.16 -2.88 -11.16
CA ARG A 49 17.08 -1.94 -10.51
C ARG A 49 16.43 -0.57 -10.32
N ALA A 50 15.74 -0.08 -11.34
CA ALA A 50 15.03 1.20 -11.29
C ALA A 50 13.92 1.19 -10.24
N LEU A 51 13.15 0.09 -10.15
CA LEU A 51 12.11 -0.09 -9.13
C LEU A 51 12.70 -0.15 -7.72
N LEU A 52 13.82 -0.86 -7.53
CA LEU A 52 14.52 -0.87 -6.25
C LEU A 52 14.94 0.55 -5.87
N HIS A 53 15.56 1.29 -6.79
CA HIS A 53 15.94 2.67 -6.56
C HIS A 53 14.73 3.55 -6.23
N PHE A 54 13.62 3.37 -6.94
CA PHE A 54 12.38 4.12 -6.70
C PHE A 54 11.82 3.89 -5.29
N VAL A 55 11.93 2.68 -4.74
CA VAL A 55 11.35 2.32 -3.43
C VAL A 55 12.33 2.44 -2.27
N THR A 56 13.63 2.38 -2.52
CA THR A 56 14.67 2.42 -1.46
C THR A 56 15.53 3.69 -1.52
N SER A 57 15.40 4.49 -2.58
CA SER A 57 16.32 5.58 -2.93
C SER A 57 17.80 5.16 -3.00
N CYS A 58 18.09 3.86 -3.14
CA CYS A 58 19.45 3.33 -3.20
C CYS A 58 19.84 2.96 -4.64
N ASN A 59 20.93 3.54 -5.16
CA ASN A 59 21.44 3.21 -6.51
C ASN A 59 22.15 1.85 -6.59
N ARG A 60 22.45 1.24 -5.43
CA ARG A 60 23.06 -0.08 -5.29
C ARG A 60 22.10 -1.03 -4.60
N ALA A 61 21.93 -2.21 -5.19
CA ALA A 61 21.27 -3.31 -4.51
C ALA A 61 22.09 -3.71 -3.27
N PRO A 62 21.44 -3.94 -2.11
CA PRO A 62 22.15 -4.43 -0.93
C PRO A 62 22.74 -5.81 -1.22
N LEU A 63 24.03 -5.98 -0.94
CA LEU A 63 24.79 -7.23 -1.17
C LEU A 63 24.13 -8.45 -0.51
N MET A 64 23.40 -8.24 0.59
CA MET A 64 22.72 -9.27 1.38
C MET A 64 21.23 -9.46 1.00
N GLY A 65 20.81 -8.93 -0.15
CA GLY A 65 19.46 -9.07 -0.69
C GLY A 65 18.38 -8.28 0.06
N PHE A 66 17.15 -8.43 -0.41
CA PHE A 66 15.97 -7.71 0.10
C PHE A 66 15.57 -8.05 1.54
N LYS A 67 16.14 -9.12 2.11
CA LYS A 67 15.85 -9.60 3.48
C LYS A 67 16.33 -8.66 4.58
N HIS A 68 17.29 -7.78 4.27
CA HIS A 68 17.85 -6.83 5.23
C HIS A 68 17.29 -5.41 5.07
N LEU A 69 16.31 -5.20 4.18
CA LEU A 69 15.56 -3.96 4.16
C LEU A 69 14.75 -3.87 5.45
N SER A 70 15.11 -2.91 6.30
CA SER A 70 14.40 -2.60 7.54
C SER A 70 13.81 -1.20 7.41
N PRO A 71 12.49 -1.05 7.25
CA PRO A 71 11.43 -2.08 7.23
C PRO A 71 11.35 -2.87 5.92
N ALA A 72 10.66 -4.02 5.93
CA ALA A 72 10.55 -4.91 4.77
C ALA A 72 9.81 -4.25 3.59
N PHE A 73 10.22 -4.60 2.37
CA PHE A 73 9.55 -4.15 1.16
C PHE A 73 8.06 -4.54 1.18
N THR A 74 7.19 -3.54 1.10
CA THR A 74 5.75 -3.73 1.22
C THR A 74 5.03 -3.05 0.07
N ILE A 75 4.04 -3.72 -0.53
CA ILE A 75 3.17 -3.11 -1.53
C ILE A 75 1.88 -2.71 -0.84
N GLN A 76 1.55 -1.42 -0.86
CA GLN A 76 0.31 -0.87 -0.31
C GLN A 76 -0.61 -0.33 -1.39
N ASP A 77 -1.91 -0.40 -1.15
CA ASP A 77 -2.95 0.15 -2.01
C ASP A 77 -3.10 1.65 -1.79
N MET A 78 -3.13 2.43 -2.87
CA MET A 78 -3.30 3.90 -2.83
C MET A 78 -4.74 4.36 -3.14
N GLY A 79 -5.74 3.52 -2.84
CA GLY A 79 -7.14 3.79 -3.15
C GLY A 79 -7.59 3.30 -4.54
N ASP A 80 -8.83 3.66 -4.91
CA ASP A 80 -9.53 3.17 -6.12
C ASP A 80 -9.36 4.08 -7.34
N THR A 81 -8.58 5.15 -7.23
CA THR A 81 -8.45 6.15 -8.29
C THR A 81 -7.38 5.75 -9.31
N GLU A 82 -7.81 5.25 -10.47
CA GLU A 82 -6.95 4.78 -11.56
C GLU A 82 -6.09 5.90 -12.20
N GLU A 83 -6.39 7.16 -11.95
CA GLU A 83 -5.66 8.31 -12.50
C GLU A 83 -4.31 8.53 -11.80
N HIS A 84 -4.18 8.11 -10.54
CA HIS A 84 -2.96 8.31 -9.78
C HIS A 84 -1.81 7.51 -10.38
N LEU A 85 -0.62 8.10 -10.31
CA LEU A 85 0.62 7.42 -10.62
C LEU A 85 1.05 6.58 -9.43
N PRO A 86 1.76 5.46 -9.67
CA PRO A 86 2.35 4.69 -8.60
C PRO A 86 3.35 5.56 -7.82
N GLY A 87 3.24 5.51 -6.50
CA GLY A 87 4.10 6.26 -5.57
C GLY A 87 5.04 5.33 -4.81
N SER A 88 6.04 5.92 -4.14
CA SER A 88 6.87 5.21 -3.18
C SER A 88 7.01 6.01 -1.89
N ALA A 89 7.17 5.30 -0.78
CA ALA A 89 7.59 5.88 0.48
C ALA A 89 8.94 5.26 0.86
N ALA A 90 10.02 5.90 0.41
CA ALA A 90 11.38 5.37 0.52
C ALA A 90 11.83 5.13 1.97
N CYS A 91 11.39 5.98 2.90
CA CYS A 91 11.69 5.83 4.33
C CYS A 91 11.21 4.49 4.90
N ASN A 92 10.20 3.88 4.27
CA ASN A 92 9.53 2.69 4.77
C ASN A 92 9.54 1.53 3.76
N ASN A 93 10.29 1.64 2.66
CA ASN A 93 10.34 0.63 1.60
C ASN A 93 8.94 0.22 1.10
N ILE A 94 8.00 1.16 1.03
CA ILE A 94 6.64 0.91 0.57
C ILE A 94 6.49 1.35 -0.89
N LEU A 95 5.94 0.46 -1.72
CA LEU A 95 5.42 0.80 -3.05
C LEU A 95 3.91 1.02 -2.97
N LEU A 96 3.45 2.23 -3.25
CA LEU A 96 2.04 2.62 -3.27
C LEU A 96 1.48 2.42 -4.67
N LEU A 97 0.58 1.46 -4.84
CA LEU A 97 -0.06 1.15 -6.11
C LEU A 97 -1.57 1.45 -6.02
N PRO A 98 -2.09 2.32 -6.90
CA PRO A 98 -3.53 2.42 -7.12
C PRO A 98 -4.12 1.08 -7.60
N ARG A 99 -5.43 0.94 -7.48
CA ARG A 99 -6.16 -0.22 -8.03
C ARG A 99 -6.44 -0.02 -9.51
N TYR A 100 -5.50 -0.43 -10.35
CA TYR A 100 -5.75 -0.50 -11.80
C TYR A 100 -6.56 -1.75 -12.15
N LYS A 101 -7.53 -1.61 -13.05
CA LYS A 101 -8.32 -2.75 -13.57
C LYS A 101 -7.50 -3.66 -14.48
N ASP A 102 -6.53 -3.09 -15.19
CA ASP A 102 -5.70 -3.78 -16.18
C ASP A 102 -4.24 -3.90 -15.75
N GLU A 103 -3.69 -5.10 -15.99
CA GLU A 103 -2.27 -5.39 -15.76
C GLU A 103 -1.37 -4.53 -16.67
N GLY A 104 -1.77 -4.34 -17.93
CA GLY A 104 -1.03 -3.53 -18.90
C GLY A 104 -0.91 -2.06 -18.47
N ILE A 105 -1.99 -1.50 -17.92
CA ILE A 105 -2.00 -0.12 -17.42
C ILE A 105 -1.08 0.01 -16.21
N LEU A 106 -1.16 -0.92 -15.25
CA LEU A 106 -0.25 -0.94 -14.10
C LEU A 106 1.21 -1.00 -14.57
N LYS A 107 1.52 -1.91 -15.51
CA LYS A 107 2.87 -2.09 -16.03
C LYS A 107 3.39 -0.82 -16.69
N ASN A 108 2.59 -0.21 -17.57
CA ASN A 108 2.99 0.98 -18.31
C ASN A 108 3.20 2.19 -17.39
N LYS A 109 2.26 2.43 -16.46
CA LYS A 109 2.38 3.52 -15.48
C LYS A 109 3.55 3.32 -14.51
N LEU A 110 3.79 2.09 -14.07
CA LEU A 110 4.92 1.77 -13.21
C LEU A 110 6.25 1.98 -13.94
N LEU A 111 6.35 1.51 -15.19
CA LEU A 111 7.53 1.75 -16.04
C LEU A 111 7.79 3.24 -16.27
N ALA A 112 6.73 4.03 -16.53
CA ALA A 112 6.84 5.47 -16.72
C ALA A 112 7.45 6.19 -15.50
N VAL A 113 7.11 5.73 -14.28
CA VAL A 113 7.61 6.36 -13.05
C VAL A 113 9.02 5.88 -12.67
N ILE A 114 9.34 4.60 -12.87
CA ILE A 114 10.66 4.06 -12.50
C ILE A 114 11.73 4.33 -13.58
N MET A 115 11.34 4.44 -14.85
CA MET A 115 12.24 4.72 -15.97
C MET A 115 11.77 5.93 -16.80
N PRO A 116 11.86 7.15 -16.26
CA PRO A 116 11.48 8.36 -17.00
C PRO A 116 12.33 8.60 -18.27
N GLU A 117 13.55 8.06 -18.30
CA GLU A 117 14.53 8.22 -19.39
C GLU A 117 14.17 7.41 -20.66
N SER A 118 13.09 6.62 -20.65
CA SER A 118 12.73 5.70 -21.76
C SER A 118 11.79 6.30 -22.80
N GLY A 119 11.44 7.59 -22.70
CA GLY A 119 10.76 8.31 -23.78
C GLY A 119 9.70 9.30 -23.30
N PHE A 120 9.81 10.52 -23.82
CA PHE A 120 8.69 11.42 -24.07
C PHE A 120 8.35 11.34 -25.56
#